data_AF-A0A133UDD3-F1
#
_entry.id   AF-A0A133UDD3-F1
#
_cell.length_a   1.000
_cell.length_b   1.000
_cell.length_c   1.000
_cell.angle_alpha   90.00
_cell.angle_beta   90.00
_cell.angle_gamma   90.00
#
_symmetry.space_group_name_H-M   'P 1'
#
loop_
_entity.id
_entity.type
_entity.pdbx_description
1 polymer ?
#
loop_
_entity_poly.entity_id
_entity_poly.type
_entity_poly.pdbx_seq_one_letter_code
_entity_poly.pdbx_strand_id
1 'polypeptide(L)'
;MNGKNSSDKVFITDCEGPISKNDNAFELANHFIPDGDKLFSILSKFDDVLAEIIRKPDYKKGSTLKFILPFLRAYGATDEKIRKYSLKNVVLVPGAKQTLQFIKNIMPTFIVSTSYEPYIDALCQHLCFSLKNTYSTKMSIDKYPLDQEEINKLRNIRDEIKSFDRIRIPNDARCL
;
A
#
# COMPACT_ATOMS: atom_id res chain seq x y z
N MET A 1 11.69 16.31 -45.05
CA MET A 1 10.86 16.94 -44.00
C MET A 1 11.13 16.23 -42.69
N ASN A 2 11.91 16.86 -41.81
CA ASN A 2 12.28 16.30 -40.52
C ASN A 2 11.09 16.40 -39.55
N GLY A 3 10.41 15.28 -39.31
CA GLY A 3 9.42 15.17 -38.24
C GLY A 3 10.12 15.30 -36.89
N LYS A 4 9.82 16.36 -36.15
CA LYS A 4 10.21 16.50 -34.73
C LYS A 4 9.77 15.24 -33.97
N ASN A 5 10.73 14.49 -33.43
CA ASN A 5 10.47 13.48 -32.40
C ASN A 5 9.81 14.18 -31.21
N SER A 6 8.54 13.87 -30.97
CA SER A 6 7.83 14.24 -29.74
C SER A 6 8.04 13.12 -28.72
N SER A 7 8.95 13.24 -27.74
CA SER A 7 8.95 12.30 -26.61
C SER A 7 9.67 12.76 -25.33
N ASP A 8 9.43 13.98 -24.84
CA ASP A 8 9.87 14.39 -23.47
C ASP A 8 8.79 14.23 -22.41
N LYS A 9 7.62 13.67 -22.76
CA LYS A 9 6.48 13.57 -21.85
C LYS A 9 6.27 12.11 -21.42
N VAL A 10 6.07 11.93 -20.12
CA VAL A 10 5.70 10.65 -19.50
C VAL A 10 4.42 10.85 -18.70
N PHE A 11 3.59 9.81 -18.64
CA PHE A 11 2.46 9.75 -17.73
C PHE A 11 2.82 8.89 -16.52
N ILE A 12 2.60 9.43 -15.32
CA ILE A 12 2.85 8.73 -14.06
C ILE A 12 1.57 8.83 -13.23
N THR A 13 1.10 7.70 -12.73
CA THR A 13 -0.09 7.62 -11.88
C THR A 13 0.18 6.78 -10.65
N ASP A 14 -0.53 7.10 -9.58
CA ASP A 14 -0.67 6.18 -8.46
C ASP A 14 -1.58 5.00 -8.85
N CYS A 15 -1.55 3.95 -8.03
CA CYS A 15 -2.39 2.77 -8.13
C CYS A 15 -3.72 2.95 -7.39
N GLU A 16 -3.67 3.16 -6.08
CA GLU A 16 -4.86 3.20 -5.21
C GLU A 16 -5.56 4.55 -5.37
N GLY A 17 -6.84 4.54 -5.75
CA GLY A 17 -7.61 5.73 -6.11
C GLY A 17 -7.75 5.92 -7.62
N PRO A 18 -6.69 6.18 -8.41
CA PRO A 18 -6.82 6.38 -9.86
C PRO A 18 -7.11 5.10 -10.66
N ILE A 19 -6.54 3.97 -10.25
CA ILE A 19 -6.62 2.70 -11.01
C ILE A 19 -7.45 1.67 -10.26
N SER A 20 -7.19 1.51 -8.96
CA SER A 20 -7.83 0.53 -8.11
C SER A 20 -8.67 1.19 -7.02
N LYS A 21 -9.78 0.55 -6.65
CA LYS A 21 -10.61 0.95 -5.51
C LYS A 21 -10.13 0.36 -4.18
N ASN A 22 -9.22 -0.62 -4.23
CA ASN A 22 -8.72 -1.26 -3.02
C ASN A 22 -7.81 -0.32 -2.23
N ASP A 23 -7.77 -0.53 -0.92
CA ASP A 23 -6.65 -0.18 -0.04
C ASP A 23 -6.01 -1.50 0.37
N ASN A 24 -4.90 -1.90 -0.28
CA ASN A 24 -4.44 -3.27 -0.11
C ASN A 24 -3.93 -3.56 1.29
N ALA A 25 -3.38 -2.56 1.99
CA ALA A 25 -2.75 -2.77 3.27
C ALA A 25 -3.82 -2.85 4.35
N PHE A 26 -4.86 -2.02 4.25
CA PHE A 26 -6.07 -2.13 5.05
C PHE A 26 -6.76 -3.48 4.85
N GLU A 27 -6.96 -3.90 3.60
CA GLU A 27 -7.64 -5.15 3.28
C GLU A 27 -6.87 -6.38 3.76
N LEU A 28 -5.54 -6.40 3.60
CA LEU A 28 -4.71 -7.47 4.15
C LEU A 28 -4.77 -7.49 5.67
N ALA A 29 -4.73 -6.33 6.34
CA ALA A 29 -4.88 -6.25 7.78
C ALA A 29 -6.22 -6.86 8.22
N ASN A 30 -7.32 -6.42 7.61
CA ASN A 30 -8.67 -6.89 7.92
C ASN A 30 -8.86 -8.40 7.62
N HIS A 31 -8.15 -8.92 6.62
CA HIS A 31 -8.23 -10.33 6.26
C HIS A 31 -7.46 -11.25 7.22
N PHE A 32 -6.23 -10.87 7.59
CA PHE A 32 -5.34 -11.75 8.37
C PHE A 32 -5.41 -11.52 9.88
N ILE A 33 -5.72 -10.31 10.32
CA ILE A 33 -5.58 -9.91 11.72
C ILE A 33 -6.97 -9.73 12.33
N PRO A 34 -7.27 -10.35 13.49
CA PRO A 34 -8.49 -10.05 14.25
C PRO A 34 -8.61 -8.55 14.57
N ASP A 35 -9.72 -7.94 14.16
CA ASP A 35 -9.93 -6.47 14.20
C ASP A 35 -8.80 -5.68 13.49
N GLY A 36 -8.29 -6.21 12.38
CA GLY A 36 -7.22 -5.59 11.62
C GLY A 36 -7.60 -4.23 11.03
N ASP A 37 -8.89 -4.01 10.74
CA ASP A 37 -9.45 -2.71 10.34
C ASP A 37 -9.20 -1.61 11.38
N LYS A 38 -9.44 -1.92 12.67
CA LYS A 38 -9.22 -0.99 13.79
C LYS A 38 -7.73 -0.73 14.00
N LEU A 39 -6.91 -1.79 14.00
CA LEU A 39 -5.46 -1.67 14.13
C LEU A 39 -4.90 -0.78 13.01
N PHE A 40 -5.26 -1.06 11.76
CA PHE A 40 -4.80 -0.31 10.60
C PHE A 40 -5.21 1.17 10.70
N SER A 41 -6.46 1.44 11.07
CA SER A 41 -6.96 2.81 11.21
C SER A 41 -6.16 3.65 12.22
N ILE A 42 -5.74 3.05 13.34
CA ILE A 42 -4.93 3.73 14.36
C ILE A 42 -3.51 3.97 13.84
N LEU A 43 -2.90 2.94 13.24
CA LEU A 43 -1.55 3.05 12.66
C LEU A 43 -1.48 4.05 11.50
N SER A 44 -2.52 4.10 10.67
CA SER A 44 -2.64 5.04 9.55
C SER A 44 -2.71 6.49 10.03
N LYS A 45 -3.49 6.76 11.07
CA LYS A 45 -3.52 8.09 11.69
C LYS A 45 -2.20 8.43 12.37
N PHE A 46 -1.55 7.46 12.98
CA PHE A 46 -0.23 7.66 13.57
C PHE A 46 0.81 8.03 12.50
N ASP A 47 0.76 7.38 11.33
CA ASP A 47 1.57 7.73 10.15
C ASP A 47 1.32 9.17 9.69
N ASP A 48 0.04 9.60 9.61
CA ASP A 48 -0.33 10.98 9.28
C ASP A 48 0.20 11.99 10.30
N VAL A 49 0.09 11.71 11.61
CA VAL A 49 0.64 12.58 12.67
C VAL A 49 2.15 12.74 12.51
N LEU A 50 2.88 11.64 12.25
CA LEU A 50 4.33 11.67 12.06
C LEU A 50 4.74 12.46 10.81
N ALA A 51 4.02 12.28 9.71
CA ALA A 51 4.32 12.91 8.44
C ALA A 51 3.92 14.38 8.37
N GLU A 52 2.73 14.73 8.86
CA GLU A 52 2.10 16.03 8.57
C GLU A 52 2.15 17.00 9.75
N ILE A 53 2.03 16.50 10.99
CA ILE A 53 2.00 17.34 12.19
C ILE A 53 3.41 17.48 12.77
N ILE A 54 4.03 16.36 13.13
CA ILE A 54 5.37 16.32 13.72
C ILE A 54 6.42 16.62 12.66
N ARG A 55 6.13 16.29 11.38
CA ARG A 55 7.08 16.39 10.25
C ARG A 55 8.42 15.78 10.60
N LYS A 56 8.37 14.56 11.13
CA LYS A 56 9.53 13.86 11.65
C LYS A 56 10.63 13.85 10.56
N PRO A 57 11.87 14.30 10.88
CA PRO A 57 12.95 14.31 9.90
C PRO A 57 13.12 12.95 9.24
N ASP A 58 13.34 12.95 7.92
CA ASP A 58 13.52 11.77 7.07
C ASP A 58 12.34 10.78 7.04
N TYR A 59 11.18 11.17 7.57
CA TYR A 59 9.97 10.34 7.55
C TYR A 59 9.17 10.54 6.26
N LYS A 60 8.59 9.45 5.73
CA LYS A 60 7.76 9.46 4.53
C LYS A 60 6.36 8.96 4.86
N LYS A 61 5.35 9.69 4.38
CA LYS A 61 3.94 9.26 4.43
C LYS A 61 3.76 7.93 3.69
N GLY A 62 2.84 7.10 4.19
CA GLY A 62 2.61 5.74 3.67
C GLY A 62 3.42 4.68 4.41
N SER A 63 4.07 5.02 5.53
CA SER A 63 4.80 4.06 6.36
C SER A 63 3.86 3.15 7.16
N THR A 64 2.56 3.38 7.13
CA THR A 64 1.54 2.44 7.62
C THR A 64 1.76 1.02 7.11
N LEU A 65 2.12 0.87 5.82
CA LEU A 65 2.46 -0.42 5.21
C LEU A 65 3.69 -1.06 5.85
N LYS A 66 4.62 -0.30 6.39
CA LYS A 66 5.76 -0.86 7.14
C LYS A 66 5.31 -1.32 8.52
N PHE A 67 4.45 -0.55 9.19
CA PHE A 67 4.00 -0.84 10.55
C PHE A 67 3.12 -2.08 10.65
N ILE A 68 2.32 -2.38 9.63
CA ILE A 68 1.39 -3.51 9.68
C ILE A 68 2.05 -4.87 9.42
N LEU A 69 3.22 -4.90 8.75
CA LEU A 69 3.89 -6.15 8.35
C LEU A 69 4.19 -7.12 9.51
N PRO A 70 4.78 -6.69 10.64
CA PRO A 70 5.03 -7.61 11.75
C PRO A 70 3.75 -8.29 12.25
N PHE A 71 2.64 -7.56 12.29
CA PHE A 71 1.34 -8.12 12.69
C PHE A 71 0.82 -9.12 11.67
N LEU A 72 0.87 -8.79 10.36
CA LEU A 72 0.51 -9.75 9.31
C LEU A 72 1.28 -11.07 9.48
N ARG A 73 2.58 -10.99 9.76
CA ARG A 73 3.41 -12.17 9.99
C ARG A 73 3.00 -12.94 11.24
N ALA A 74 2.78 -12.27 12.37
CA ALA A 74 2.37 -12.89 13.63
C ALA A 74 0.99 -13.59 13.58
N TYR A 75 0.15 -13.20 12.62
CA TYR A 75 -1.14 -13.83 12.33
C TYR A 75 -1.09 -14.79 11.12
N GLY A 76 0.11 -15.19 10.69
CA GLY A 76 0.30 -16.29 9.74
C GLY A 76 0.13 -15.91 8.28
N ALA A 77 0.23 -14.63 7.93
CA ALA A 77 0.43 -14.22 6.54
C ALA A 77 1.80 -14.70 6.04
N THR A 78 1.82 -15.13 4.78
CA THR A 78 3.01 -15.55 4.04
C THR A 78 3.06 -14.82 2.70
N ASP A 79 4.21 -14.79 2.03
CA ASP A 79 4.35 -14.17 0.71
C ASP A 79 3.37 -14.82 -0.28
N GLU A 80 3.19 -16.14 -0.20
CA GLU A 80 2.25 -16.89 -1.03
C GLU A 80 0.79 -16.53 -0.74
N LYS A 81 0.39 -16.47 0.54
CA LYS A 81 -0.99 -16.13 0.92
C LYS A 81 -1.34 -14.70 0.50
N ILE A 82 -0.42 -13.76 0.65
CA ILE A 82 -0.61 -12.37 0.22
C ILE A 82 -0.73 -12.30 -1.31
N ARG A 83 0.15 -12.96 -2.07
CA ARG A 83 0.02 -13.03 -3.56
C ARG A 83 -1.33 -13.57 -3.99
N LYS A 84 -1.79 -14.68 -3.38
CA LYS A 84 -3.08 -15.29 -3.67
C LYS A 84 -4.25 -14.37 -3.33
N TYR A 85 -4.18 -13.68 -2.19
CA TYR A 85 -5.20 -12.70 -1.80
C TYR A 85 -5.26 -11.55 -2.80
N SER A 86 -4.11 -10.95 -3.14
CA SER A 86 -4.03 -9.85 -4.10
C SER A 86 -4.61 -10.23 -5.46
N LEU A 87 -4.23 -11.38 -6.03
CA LEU A 87 -4.71 -11.80 -7.35
C LEU A 87 -6.25 -11.91 -7.43
N LYS A 88 -6.88 -12.36 -6.34
CA LYS A 88 -8.33 -12.61 -6.28
C LYS A 88 -9.16 -11.35 -6.02
N ASN A 89 -8.59 -10.33 -5.36
CA ASN A 89 -9.38 -9.23 -4.78
C ASN A 89 -9.15 -7.87 -5.46
N VAL A 90 -8.44 -7.80 -6.60
CA VAL A 90 -8.28 -6.54 -7.35
C VAL A 90 -9.62 -6.04 -7.87
N VAL A 91 -9.99 -4.82 -7.50
CA VAL A 91 -11.19 -4.10 -7.95
C VAL A 91 -10.78 -2.83 -8.67
N LEU A 92 -10.92 -2.82 -9.99
CA LEU A 92 -10.56 -1.66 -10.80
C LEU A 92 -11.59 -0.53 -10.70
N VAL A 93 -11.10 0.70 -10.81
CA VAL A 93 -11.93 1.87 -11.11
C VAL A 93 -12.52 1.72 -12.52
N PRO A 94 -13.82 1.97 -12.72
CA PRO A 94 -14.43 1.89 -14.05
C PRO A 94 -13.68 2.77 -15.05
N GLY A 95 -13.35 2.21 -16.22
CA GLY A 95 -12.61 2.91 -17.26
C GLY A 95 -11.09 2.93 -17.09
N ALA A 96 -10.54 2.57 -15.92
CA ALA A 96 -9.09 2.67 -15.66
C ALA A 96 -8.25 1.87 -16.65
N LYS A 97 -8.68 0.63 -16.98
CA LYS A 97 -7.99 -0.22 -17.96
C LYS A 97 -7.97 0.41 -19.34
N GLN A 98 -9.12 0.90 -19.81
CA GLN A 98 -9.26 1.53 -21.13
C GLN A 98 -8.43 2.81 -21.21
N THR A 99 -8.51 3.66 -20.18
CA THR A 99 -7.74 4.90 -20.09
C THR A 99 -6.24 4.63 -20.10
N LEU A 100 -5.75 3.67 -19.30
CA LEU A 100 -4.33 3.32 -19.30
C LEU A 100 -3.87 2.75 -20.64
N GLN A 101 -4.69 1.92 -21.30
CA GLN A 101 -4.37 1.41 -22.63
C GLN A 101 -4.29 2.53 -23.67
N PHE A 102 -5.22 3.48 -23.62
CA PHE A 102 -5.21 4.66 -24.50
C PHE A 102 -3.94 5.49 -24.30
N ILE A 103 -3.60 5.84 -23.06
CA ILE A 103 -2.41 6.65 -22.75
C ILE A 103 -1.12 5.94 -23.17
N LYS A 104 -1.02 4.62 -22.94
CA LYS A 104 0.15 3.82 -23.35
C LYS A 104 0.43 3.84 -24.84
N ASN A 105 -0.60 4.04 -25.68
CA ASN A 105 -0.43 4.15 -27.12
C ASN A 105 0.08 5.55 -27.56
N ILE A 106 0.09 6.52 -26.64
CA ILE A 106 0.45 7.92 -26.92
C ILE A 106 1.80 8.27 -26.28
N MET A 107 2.09 7.75 -25.08
CA MET A 107 3.32 8.07 -24.36
C MET A 107 3.74 6.97 -23.35
N PRO A 108 5.02 6.94 -22.93
CA PRO A 108 5.46 6.09 -21.84
C PRO A 108 4.63 6.32 -20.58
N THR A 109 4.15 5.24 -19.99
CA THR A 109 3.27 5.24 -18.82
C THR A 109 3.87 4.42 -17.70
N PHE A 110 3.83 4.95 -16.47
CA PHE A 110 4.36 4.32 -15.27
C PHE A 110 3.33 4.33 -14.13
N ILE A 111 3.39 3.30 -13.29
CA ILE A 111 2.63 3.23 -12.03
C ILE A 111 3.63 3.38 -10.88
N VAL A 112 3.43 4.35 -10.00
CA VAL A 112 4.26 4.56 -8.80
C VAL A 112 3.34 4.52 -7.60
N SER A 113 3.47 3.49 -6.78
CA SER A 113 2.56 3.25 -5.65
C SER A 113 3.32 2.89 -4.37
N THR A 114 2.75 3.23 -3.22
CA THR A 114 3.21 2.74 -1.91
C THR A 114 2.81 1.30 -1.66
N SER A 115 1.80 0.78 -2.36
CA SER A 115 1.32 -0.61 -2.32
C SER A 115 2.45 -1.65 -2.37
N TYR A 116 2.22 -2.83 -1.77
CA TYR A 116 3.19 -3.92 -1.87
C TYR A 116 3.30 -4.48 -3.29
N GLU A 117 4.51 -4.90 -3.67
CA GLU A 117 4.82 -5.50 -4.97
C GLU A 117 3.87 -6.65 -5.37
N PRO A 118 3.45 -7.59 -4.49
CA PRO A 118 2.46 -8.61 -4.84
C PRO A 118 1.11 -8.06 -5.31
N TYR A 119 0.68 -6.93 -4.77
CA TYR A 119 -0.56 -6.29 -5.19
C TYR A 119 -0.41 -5.63 -6.57
N ILE A 120 0.72 -4.96 -6.81
CA ILE A 120 1.02 -4.34 -8.10
C ILE A 120 1.22 -5.39 -9.21
N ASP A 121 1.83 -6.53 -8.89
CA ASP A 121 1.92 -7.68 -9.80
C ASP A 121 0.52 -8.19 -10.19
N ALA A 122 -0.34 -8.46 -9.21
CA ALA A 122 -1.74 -8.85 -9.45
C ALA A 122 -2.48 -7.82 -10.33
N LEU A 123 -2.37 -6.53 -9.99
CA LEU A 123 -2.96 -5.43 -10.75
C LEU A 123 -2.47 -5.42 -12.21
N CYS A 124 -1.16 -5.60 -12.43
CA CYS A 124 -0.57 -5.63 -13.77
C CYS A 124 -1.13 -6.78 -14.61
N GLN A 125 -1.38 -7.94 -14.01
CA GLN A 125 -2.00 -9.08 -14.70
C GLN A 125 -3.42 -8.73 -15.16
N HIS A 126 -4.23 -8.09 -14.31
CA HIS A 126 -5.59 -7.65 -14.67
C HIS A 126 -5.60 -6.57 -15.77
N LEU A 127 -4.61 -5.68 -15.76
CA LEU A 127 -4.50 -4.56 -16.70
C LEU A 127 -3.77 -4.91 -18.01
N CYS A 128 -3.10 -6.07 -18.08
CA CYS A 128 -2.08 -6.36 -19.10
C CYS A 128 -1.01 -5.25 -19.15
N PHE A 129 -0.52 -4.85 -17.97
CA PHE A 129 0.48 -3.81 -17.80
C PHE A 129 1.88 -4.40 -17.56
N SER A 130 2.93 -3.72 -18.03
CA SER A 130 4.30 -4.22 -17.88
C SER A 130 4.81 -3.90 -16.49
N LEU A 131 5.17 -4.92 -15.71
CA LEU A 131 5.72 -4.75 -14.36
C LEU A 131 7.01 -3.92 -14.35
N LYS A 132 7.78 -3.93 -15.45
CA LYS A 132 8.99 -3.11 -15.62
C LYS A 132 8.73 -1.60 -15.56
N ASN A 133 7.50 -1.17 -15.81
CA ASN A 133 7.08 0.22 -15.73
C ASN A 133 6.38 0.54 -14.41
N THR A 134 6.67 -0.21 -13.35
CA THR A 134 6.06 -0.02 -12.04
C THR A 134 7.13 0.18 -10.96
N TYR A 135 6.79 1.00 -9.97
CA TYR A 135 7.56 1.22 -8.76
C TYR A 135 6.64 1.00 -7.56
N SER A 136 7.05 0.14 -6.64
CA SER A 136 6.22 -0.31 -5.52
C SER A 136 7.05 -0.66 -4.29
N THR A 137 6.39 -0.83 -3.15
CA THR A 137 7.05 -1.30 -1.92
C THR A 137 7.40 -2.78 -2.06
N LYS A 138 8.69 -3.09 -2.17
CA LYS A 138 9.16 -4.48 -2.15
C LYS A 138 8.87 -5.12 -0.80
N MET A 139 8.36 -6.35 -0.82
CA MET A 139 7.99 -7.08 0.37
C MET A 139 8.40 -8.54 0.24
N SER A 140 9.01 -9.08 1.28
CA SER A 140 9.20 -10.51 1.46
C SER A 140 9.13 -10.82 2.95
N ILE A 141 7.92 -11.15 3.39
CA ILE A 141 7.57 -11.30 4.81
C ILE A 141 8.08 -12.63 5.36
N ASP A 142 8.21 -13.66 4.51
CA ASP A 142 8.68 -14.98 4.91
C ASP A 142 10.17 -15.00 5.27
N LYS A 143 10.94 -13.97 4.88
CA LYS A 143 12.34 -13.78 5.29
C LYS A 143 12.50 -13.48 6.78
N TYR A 144 11.42 -13.09 7.45
CA TYR A 144 11.41 -12.72 8.86
C TYR A 144 10.62 -13.78 9.64
N PRO A 145 11.24 -14.94 9.96
CA PRO A 145 10.61 -15.88 10.88
C PRO A 145 10.45 -15.19 12.23
N LEU A 146 9.32 -15.47 12.89
CA LEU A 146 9.05 -15.00 14.24
C LEU A 146 8.96 -16.21 15.15
N ASP A 147 9.63 -16.16 16.30
CA ASP A 147 9.44 -17.17 17.33
C ASP A 147 8.13 -16.96 18.10
N GLN A 148 7.81 -17.90 18.99
CA GLN A 148 6.55 -17.85 19.73
C GLN A 148 6.48 -16.65 20.70
N GLU A 149 7.61 -16.19 21.23
CA GLU A 149 7.68 -15.04 22.12
C GLU A 149 7.40 -13.75 21.35
N GLU A 150 8.03 -13.56 20.19
CA GLU A 150 7.80 -12.42 19.30
C GLU A 150 6.36 -12.36 18.81
N ILE A 151 5.78 -13.52 18.43
CA ILE A 151 4.37 -13.62 18.05
C ILE A 151 3.48 -13.16 19.20
N ASN A 152 3.71 -13.65 20.42
CA ASN A 152 2.92 -13.27 21.59
C ASN A 152 3.07 -11.78 21.91
N LYS A 153 4.29 -11.24 21.79
CA LYS A 153 4.58 -9.82 21.98
C LYS A 153 3.83 -8.94 20.98
N LEU A 154 3.84 -9.30 19.70
CA LEU A 154 3.11 -8.56 18.65
C LEU A 154 1.60 -8.63 18.86
N ARG A 155 1.08 -9.75 19.36
CA ARG A 155 -0.34 -9.86 19.74
C ARG A 155 -0.69 -8.93 20.90
N ASN A 156 0.13 -8.90 21.94
CA ASN A 156 -0.06 -7.99 23.07
C ASN A 156 0.02 -6.50 22.64
N ILE A 157 0.98 -6.14 21.79
CA ILE A 157 1.07 -4.78 21.22
C ILE A 157 -0.18 -4.44 20.41
N ARG A 158 -0.74 -5.40 19.64
CA ARG A 158 -1.99 -5.22 18.90
C ARG A 158 -3.18 -5.00 19.83
N ASP A 159 -3.22 -5.67 21.00
CA ASP A 159 -4.21 -5.43 22.05
C ASP A 159 -4.06 -4.03 22.66
N GLU A 160 -2.84 -3.64 23.00
CA GLU A 160 -2.51 -2.33 23.55
C GLU A 160 -2.88 -1.19 22.60
N ILE A 161 -2.45 -1.25 21.33
CA ILE A 161 -2.78 -0.23 20.32
C ILE A 161 -4.29 -0.07 20.17
N LYS A 162 -5.04 -1.18 20.20
CA LYS A 162 -6.50 -1.14 20.11
C LYS A 162 -7.18 -0.55 21.33
N SER A 163 -6.51 -0.54 22.48
CA SER A 163 -7.04 0.10 23.70
C SER A 163 -6.93 1.62 23.66
N PHE A 164 -6.11 2.18 22.76
CA PHE A 164 -5.96 3.62 22.64
C PHE A 164 -7.20 4.28 22.03
N ASP A 165 -7.48 5.48 22.53
CA ASP A 165 -8.48 6.34 21.93
C ASP A 165 -8.14 6.65 20.47
N ARG A 166 -9.18 6.84 19.66
CA ARG A 166 -8.99 7.27 18.28
C ARG A 166 -8.24 8.59 18.27
N ILE A 167 -7.09 8.60 17.61
CA ILE A 167 -6.37 9.83 17.27
C ILE A 167 -7.32 10.75 16.50
N ARG A 168 -7.50 11.97 17.00
CA ARG A 168 -8.25 13.04 16.36
C ARG A 168 -7.26 14.16 16.07
N ILE A 169 -7.11 14.50 14.79
CA ILE A 169 -6.32 15.65 14.34
C ILE A 169 -7.34 16.79 14.14
N PRO A 170 -7.28 17.87 14.95
CA PRO A 170 -8.15 19.02 14.75
C PRO A 170 -7.94 19.67 13.37
N ASN A 171 -8.99 20.27 12.80
CA ASN A 171 -8.89 20.94 11.49
C ASN A 171 -7.94 22.16 11.52
N ASP A 172 -7.71 22.74 12.70
CA ASP A 172 -6.80 23.85 12.96
C ASP A 172 -5.43 23.41 13.48
N ALA A 173 -5.14 22.11 13.46
CA ALA A 173 -3.85 21.57 13.85
C ALA A 173 -2.72 22.23 13.05
N ARG A 174 -1.77 22.85 13.75
CA ARG A 174 -0.58 23.44 13.16
C ARG A 174 0.58 22.46 13.29
N CYS A 175 1.44 22.44 12.28
CA CYS A 175 2.69 21.70 12.34
C CYS A 175 3.56 22.25 13.49
N LEU A 176 4.28 21.35 14.18
CA LEU A 176 5.24 21.72 15.23
C LEU A 176 6.53 22.32 14.64
#